data_AF-A0A812USD9-F1
#
_entry.id   AF-A0A812USD9-F1
#
_cell.length_a   1.000
_cell.length_b   1.000
_cell.length_c   1.000
_cell.angle_alpha   90.00
_cell.angle_beta   90.00
_cell.angle_gamma   90.00
#
_symmetry.space_group_name_H-M   'P 1'
#
loop_
_entity.id
_entity.type
_entity.pdbx_description
1 polymer ?
#
loop_
_entity_poly.entity_id
_entity_poly.type
_entity_poly.pdbx_seq_one_letter_code
_entity_poly.pdbx_strand_id
1 'polypeptide(L)'
;MHAVLRSLRTSPRHLVAGCEVDPAFPGTSLQRLRSCHLRLLSLAHEDLSADWEDVRRRLLWAGGMKDLPARRGQITTAHAFNDDNHCDLTAMAKNVIDNEHTGGVKNLSLGNRLGPLIRVASLPELGAGGSWSTCMLGCNEDSPQDVAHVQFKSRIAFKLVWCPPDYHSFVLVDDKGKFLAAGQPRGGMLPSMDLRASNFRMVQGSRYERVPLEYAERCRLFVGPERLEGFS
;
A
#
# COMPACT_ATOMS: atom_id res chain seq x y z
N MET A 1 13.45 -3.57 16.46
CA MET A 1 14.30 -3.36 15.26
C MET A 1 14.93 -4.63 14.66
N HIS A 2 15.10 -5.74 15.39
CA HIS A 2 15.82 -6.94 14.88
C HIS A 2 15.00 -7.92 14.01
N ALA A 3 13.67 -7.86 13.99
CA ALA A 3 12.83 -8.84 13.29
C ALA A 3 12.65 -8.55 11.78
N VAL A 4 12.63 -7.27 11.38
CA VAL A 4 12.40 -6.86 9.98
C VAL A 4 13.59 -7.20 9.09
N LEU A 5 14.81 -7.08 9.61
CA LEU A 5 16.04 -7.43 8.87
C LEU A 5 16.24 -8.94 8.68
N ARG A 6 15.59 -9.79 9.50
CA ARG A 6 15.68 -11.26 9.36
C ARG A 6 14.85 -11.84 8.22
N SER A 7 13.87 -11.10 7.69
CA SER A 7 13.03 -11.58 6.58
C SER A 7 13.71 -11.48 5.20
N LEU A 8 14.96 -11.01 5.12
CA LEU A 8 15.71 -10.79 3.87
C LEU A 8 16.83 -11.82 3.61
N ARG A 9 16.88 -12.91 4.38
CA ARG A 9 17.72 -14.10 4.15
C ARG A 9 16.76 -15.30 4.13
N THR A 10 16.62 -16.16 3.13
CA THR A 10 17.49 -16.65 2.06
C THR A 10 16.61 -17.16 0.92
N SER A 11 16.68 -16.54 -0.25
CA SER A 11 16.26 -17.15 -1.53
C SER A 11 17.35 -16.85 -2.55
N PRO A 12 17.67 -17.77 -3.47
CA PRO A 12 18.64 -17.49 -4.53
C PRO A 12 18.17 -16.25 -5.31
N ARG A 13 19.06 -15.24 -5.42
CA ARG A 13 18.78 -14.03 -6.20
C ARG A 13 18.65 -14.45 -7.66
N HIS A 14 17.43 -14.41 -8.19
CA HIS A 14 17.23 -14.62 -9.62
C HIS A 14 17.56 -13.30 -10.33
N LEU A 15 18.69 -13.27 -11.02
CA LEU A 15 19.14 -12.11 -11.78
C LEU A 15 18.78 -12.32 -13.25
N VAL A 16 18.00 -11.41 -13.83
CA VAL A 16 17.76 -11.35 -15.27
C VAL A 16 18.37 -10.05 -15.79
N ALA A 17 19.34 -10.15 -16.71
CA ALA A 17 20.08 -8.99 -17.25
C ALA A 17 20.68 -8.07 -16.17
N GLY A 18 21.14 -8.63 -15.03
CA GLY A 18 21.74 -7.88 -13.93
C GLY A 18 20.75 -7.26 -12.94
N CYS A 19 19.44 -7.38 -13.16
CA CYS A 19 18.40 -6.92 -12.25
C CYS A 19 17.84 -8.07 -11.41
N GLU A 20 17.63 -7.85 -10.13
CA GLU A 20 16.98 -8.81 -9.24
C GLU A 20 15.48 -8.90 -9.56
N VAL A 21 14.98 -10.12 -9.72
CA VAL A 21 13.60 -10.42 -10.10
C VAL A 21 12.95 -11.30 -9.03
N ASP A 22 11.69 -11.01 -8.69
CA ASP A 22 10.83 -11.95 -7.97
C ASP A 22 10.20 -12.91 -8.99
N PRO A 23 10.56 -14.21 -9.01
CA PRO A 23 10.02 -15.13 -10.00
C PRO A 23 8.50 -15.33 -9.91
N ALA A 24 7.90 -15.12 -8.73
CA ALA A 24 6.44 -15.19 -8.59
C ALA A 24 5.75 -13.91 -9.07
N PHE A 25 6.45 -12.78 -9.01
CA PHE A 25 5.94 -11.46 -9.39
C PHE A 25 6.97 -10.69 -10.21
N PRO A 26 7.22 -11.11 -11.47
CA PRO A 26 8.30 -10.59 -12.30
C PRO A 26 8.12 -9.12 -12.69
N GLY A 27 6.92 -8.56 -12.53
CA GLY A 27 6.67 -7.14 -12.74
C GLY A 27 6.99 -6.26 -11.53
N THR A 28 7.52 -6.82 -10.43
CA THR A 28 7.95 -6.05 -9.27
C THR A 28 9.30 -5.38 -9.52
N SER A 29 9.41 -4.08 -9.24
CA SER A 29 10.71 -3.43 -9.07
C SER A 29 11.21 -3.65 -7.64
N LEU A 30 12.06 -4.66 -7.42
CA LEU A 30 12.56 -5.01 -6.09
C LEU A 30 13.35 -3.87 -5.42
N GLN A 31 14.06 -3.06 -6.20
CA GLN A 31 14.74 -1.87 -5.69
C GLN A 31 13.75 -0.83 -5.17
N ARG A 32 12.69 -0.53 -5.94
CA ARG A 32 11.64 0.42 -5.52
C ARG A 32 10.90 -0.11 -4.30
N LEU A 33 10.52 -1.39 -4.30
CA LEU A 33 9.86 -2.06 -3.17
C LEU A 33 10.63 -1.87 -1.87
N ARG A 34 11.95 -2.16 -1.88
CA ARG A 34 12.82 -1.97 -0.71
C ARG A 34 12.91 -0.50 -0.29
N SER A 35 13.03 0.41 -1.25
CA SER A 35 13.07 1.84 -0.98
C SER A 35 11.77 2.33 -0.33
N CYS A 36 10.62 1.81 -0.76
CA CYS A 36 9.34 2.09 -0.13
C CYS A 36 9.30 1.63 1.32
N HIS A 37 9.75 0.39 1.59
CA HIS A 37 9.83 -0.13 2.96
C HIS A 37 10.79 0.67 3.84
N LEU A 38 11.94 1.09 3.32
CA LEU A 38 12.89 1.94 4.06
C LEU A 38 12.28 3.30 4.41
N ARG A 39 11.54 3.93 3.49
CA ARG A 39 10.84 5.18 3.78
C ARG A 39 9.72 4.99 4.79
N LEU A 40 8.93 3.92 4.69
CA LEU A 40 7.91 3.61 5.70
C LEU A 40 8.52 3.40 7.09
N LEU A 41 9.65 2.69 7.18
CA LEU A 41 10.35 2.48 8.45
C LEU A 41 10.92 3.77 9.06
N SER A 42 11.10 4.82 8.26
CA SER A 42 11.53 6.14 8.76
C SER A 42 10.37 7.01 9.29
N LEU A 43 9.12 6.62 9.07
CA LEU A 43 7.96 7.34 9.60
C LEU A 43 7.66 6.85 11.01
N ALA A 44 7.49 7.79 11.94
CA ALA A 44 7.04 7.47 13.29
C ALA A 44 5.52 7.19 13.32
N HIS A 45 5.01 6.69 14.46
CA HIS A 45 3.57 6.52 14.61
C HIS A 45 2.84 7.87 14.55
N GLU A 46 3.45 8.91 15.12
CA GLU A 46 2.93 10.28 15.16
C GLU A 46 2.81 10.88 13.75
N ASP A 47 3.75 10.55 12.86
CA ASP A 47 3.69 10.94 11.44
C ASP A 47 2.48 10.34 10.72
N LEU A 48 2.02 9.17 11.16
CA LEU A 48 0.86 8.45 10.61
C LEU A 48 -0.44 8.72 11.38
N SER A 49 -0.35 9.47 12.48
CA SER A 49 -1.48 9.87 13.34
C SER A 49 -1.76 11.39 13.29
N ALA A 50 -1.12 12.10 12.36
CA ALA A 50 -1.33 13.51 12.10
C ALA A 50 -2.67 13.79 11.37
N ASP A 51 -2.85 15.01 10.88
CA ASP A 51 -3.94 15.33 9.96
C ASP A 51 -3.88 14.43 8.71
N TRP A 52 -5.03 13.95 8.26
CA TRP A 52 -5.11 12.95 7.20
C TRP A 52 -4.47 13.39 5.89
N GLU A 53 -4.56 14.67 5.51
CA GLU A 53 -3.92 15.14 4.28
C GLU A 53 -2.40 15.01 4.35
N ASP A 54 -1.85 15.28 5.54
CA ASP A 54 -0.44 15.15 5.88
C ASP A 54 0.02 13.70 5.93
N VAL A 55 -0.80 12.81 6.51
CA VAL A 55 -0.56 11.36 6.51
C VAL A 55 -0.57 10.83 5.08
N ARG A 56 -1.57 11.18 4.27
CA ARG A 56 -1.67 10.75 2.88
C ARG A 56 -0.47 11.21 2.06
N ARG A 57 -0.01 12.47 2.23
CA ARG A 57 1.22 12.95 1.58
C ARG A 57 2.44 12.11 1.95
N ARG A 58 2.58 11.73 3.22
CA ARG A 58 3.66 10.85 3.69
C ARG A 58 3.55 9.44 3.11
N LEU A 59 2.33 8.89 3.00
CA LEU A 59 2.11 7.59 2.35
C LEU A 59 2.51 7.62 0.87
N LEU A 60 2.11 8.66 0.13
CA LEU A 60 2.53 8.84 -1.26
C LEU A 60 4.05 8.96 -1.39
N TRP A 61 4.67 9.80 -0.56
CA TRP A 61 6.13 9.96 -0.55
C TRP A 61 6.83 8.64 -0.22
N ALA A 62 6.39 7.93 0.81
CA ALA A 62 6.95 6.64 1.19
C ALA A 62 6.81 5.62 0.06
N GLY A 63 5.69 5.67 -0.67
CA GLY A 63 5.44 4.84 -1.83
C GLY A 63 6.14 5.25 -3.13
N GLY A 64 6.84 6.38 -3.15
CA GLY A 64 7.48 6.89 -4.36
C GLY A 64 6.52 7.51 -5.37
N MET A 65 5.46 8.14 -4.88
CA MET A 65 4.50 8.91 -5.68
C MET A 65 4.51 10.38 -5.26
N LYS A 66 4.31 11.26 -6.23
CA LYS A 66 4.08 12.70 -6.04
C LYS A 66 2.65 12.92 -5.55
N ASP A 67 2.47 13.93 -4.71
CA ASP A 67 1.14 14.45 -4.40
C ASP A 67 0.69 15.39 -5.53
N LEU A 68 -0.21 14.88 -6.38
CA LEU A 68 -0.76 15.59 -7.53
C LEU A 68 -2.25 15.85 -7.24
N PRO A 69 -2.63 17.07 -6.81
CA PRO A 69 -4.00 17.37 -6.41
C PRO A 69 -4.98 17.24 -7.58
N ALA A 70 -6.27 17.09 -7.27
CA ALA A 70 -7.31 16.99 -8.29
C ALA A 70 -7.46 18.33 -9.02
N ARG A 71 -7.13 18.36 -10.31
CA ARG A 71 -7.29 19.51 -11.20
C ARG A 71 -7.88 19.04 -12.52
N ARG A 72 -8.86 19.78 -13.04
CA ARG A 72 -9.59 19.42 -14.26
C ARG A 72 -8.61 19.23 -15.43
N GLY A 73 -8.67 18.06 -16.07
CA GLY A 73 -7.82 17.72 -17.22
C GLY A 73 -6.36 17.40 -16.87
N GLN A 74 -6.00 17.26 -15.59
CA GLN A 74 -4.65 16.91 -15.16
C GLN A 74 -4.61 15.53 -14.51
N ILE A 75 -3.44 14.89 -14.63
CA ILE A 75 -3.12 13.64 -13.92
C ILE A 75 -3.12 13.95 -12.42
N THR A 76 -3.79 13.11 -11.65
CA THR A 76 -3.93 13.29 -10.21
C THR A 76 -3.68 11.99 -9.45
N THR A 77 -3.13 12.12 -8.25
CA THR A 77 -3.02 11.05 -7.26
C THR A 77 -4.03 11.23 -6.13
N ALA A 78 -4.93 12.23 -6.21
CA ALA A 78 -5.88 12.64 -5.16
C ALA A 78 -6.77 11.50 -4.64
N HIS A 79 -7.04 10.48 -5.44
CA HIS A 79 -7.83 9.31 -5.07
C HIS A 79 -7.05 8.29 -4.22
N ALA A 80 -5.72 8.23 -4.35
CA ALA A 80 -4.91 7.27 -3.61
C ALA A 80 -5.13 7.40 -2.10
N PHE A 81 -5.52 6.28 -1.48
CA PHE A 81 -5.88 6.14 -0.07
C PHE A 81 -7.12 6.93 0.40
N ASN A 82 -7.74 7.73 -0.47
CA ASN A 82 -8.91 8.56 -0.12
C ASN A 82 -10.25 7.89 -0.41
N ASP A 83 -10.24 6.74 -1.07
CA ASP A 83 -11.41 5.89 -1.27
C ASP A 83 -11.20 4.51 -0.62
N ASP A 84 -12.11 3.58 -0.88
CA ASP A 84 -12.09 2.25 -0.29
C ASP A 84 -11.23 1.24 -1.06
N ASN A 85 -10.82 1.56 -2.29
CA ASN A 85 -10.33 0.59 -3.26
C ASN A 85 -8.88 0.86 -3.72
N HIS A 86 -8.49 2.11 -3.92
CA HIS A 86 -7.15 2.50 -4.36
C HIS A 86 -6.19 2.60 -3.16
N CYS A 87 -6.03 1.48 -2.45
CA CYS A 87 -5.27 1.37 -1.22
C CYS A 87 -4.03 0.47 -1.34
N ASP A 88 -3.76 -0.09 -2.53
CA ASP A 88 -2.56 -0.89 -2.80
C ASP A 88 -1.49 -0.06 -3.45
N LEU A 89 -0.42 0.22 -2.72
CA LEU A 89 0.72 0.87 -3.32
C LEU A 89 1.65 -0.15 -3.98
N THR A 90 1.77 -0.09 -5.30
CA THR A 90 2.45 -1.10 -6.11
C THR A 90 3.73 -0.54 -6.71
N ALA A 91 4.85 -1.24 -6.52
CA ALA A 91 6.18 -0.86 -7.01
C ALA A 91 6.56 -1.69 -8.25
N MET A 92 6.33 -1.11 -9.43
CA MET A 92 6.37 -1.80 -10.72
C MET A 92 7.71 -1.65 -11.42
N ALA A 93 8.15 -2.71 -12.10
CA ALA A 93 9.30 -2.71 -12.99
C ALA A 93 9.01 -1.95 -14.29
N LYS A 94 10.05 -1.39 -14.92
CA LYS A 94 9.93 -0.52 -16.10
C LYS A 94 9.26 -1.20 -17.30
N ASN A 95 9.37 -2.51 -17.43
CA ASN A 95 8.79 -3.28 -18.53
C ASN A 95 7.29 -3.56 -18.38
N VAL A 96 6.70 -3.33 -17.21
CA VAL A 96 5.26 -3.61 -16.97
C VAL A 96 4.42 -2.36 -16.74
N ILE A 97 5.02 -1.17 -16.60
CA ILE A 97 4.26 0.07 -16.34
C ILE A 97 3.31 0.44 -17.48
N ASP A 98 3.63 0.05 -18.72
CA ASP A 98 2.79 0.30 -19.89
C ASP A 98 1.82 -0.88 -20.17
N ASN A 99 1.73 -1.88 -19.28
CA ASN A 99 0.80 -2.99 -19.43
C ASN A 99 -0.63 -2.47 -19.49
N GLU A 100 -1.31 -2.76 -20.60
CA GLU A 100 -2.73 -2.48 -20.76
C GLU A 100 -3.56 -3.49 -19.97
N HIS A 101 -4.69 -3.04 -19.45
CA HIS A 101 -5.65 -3.94 -18.83
C HIS A 101 -6.29 -4.87 -19.88
N THR A 102 -6.01 -6.18 -19.82
CA THR A 102 -6.48 -7.19 -20.78
C THR A 102 -7.79 -7.90 -20.37
N GLY A 103 -8.49 -7.42 -19.34
CA GLY A 103 -9.77 -7.99 -18.88
C GLY A 103 -9.64 -8.99 -17.74
N GLY A 104 -8.44 -9.21 -17.20
CA GLY A 104 -8.20 -10.14 -16.09
C GLY A 104 -8.66 -9.66 -14.70
N VAL A 105 -9.07 -8.39 -14.58
CA VAL A 105 -9.51 -7.75 -13.33
C VAL A 105 -10.95 -7.33 -13.55
N LYS A 106 -11.87 -7.90 -12.77
CA LYS A 106 -13.30 -7.58 -12.89
C LYS A 106 -13.51 -6.08 -12.64
N ASN A 107 -14.39 -5.46 -13.43
CA ASN A 107 -14.80 -4.06 -13.31
C ASN A 107 -13.70 -3.00 -13.59
N LEU A 108 -12.62 -3.36 -14.29
CA LEU A 108 -11.67 -2.38 -14.82
C LEU A 108 -11.82 -2.24 -16.34
N SER A 109 -11.74 -1.01 -16.85
CA SER A 109 -11.84 -0.75 -18.29
C SER A 109 -10.72 -1.46 -19.06
N LEU A 110 -11.10 -2.26 -20.05
CA LEU A 110 -10.19 -2.83 -21.04
C LEU A 110 -9.36 -1.72 -21.70
N GLY A 111 -8.05 -1.95 -21.86
CA GLY A 111 -7.15 -0.99 -22.50
C GLY A 111 -6.76 0.22 -21.63
N ASN A 112 -6.97 0.18 -20.31
CA ASN A 112 -6.53 1.27 -19.44
C ASN A 112 -4.99 1.45 -19.51
N ARG A 113 -4.55 2.60 -20.03
CA ARG A 113 -3.15 2.97 -20.22
C ARG A 113 -2.63 3.78 -19.04
N LEU A 114 -2.30 3.09 -17.95
CA LEU A 114 -1.78 3.72 -16.74
C LEU A 114 -0.32 4.21 -16.89
N GLY A 115 0.43 3.71 -17.87
CA GLY A 115 1.85 4.01 -18.07
C GLY A 115 2.23 5.51 -18.02
N PRO A 116 1.58 6.39 -18.81
CA PRO A 116 1.83 7.83 -18.72
C PRO A 116 1.55 8.41 -17.34
N LEU A 117 0.48 7.96 -16.67
CA LEU A 117 0.10 8.42 -15.32
C LEU A 117 1.16 8.02 -14.29
N ILE A 118 1.59 6.75 -14.35
CA ILE A 118 2.61 6.18 -13.47
C ILE A 118 3.92 6.95 -13.63
N ARG A 119 4.36 7.23 -14.86
CA ARG A 119 5.61 7.98 -15.12
C ARG A 119 5.56 9.40 -14.56
N VAL A 120 4.44 10.09 -14.74
CA VAL A 120 4.28 11.47 -14.25
C VAL A 120 4.25 11.50 -12.71
N ALA A 121 3.52 10.58 -12.09
CA ALA A 121 3.35 10.53 -10.64
C ALA A 121 4.56 9.93 -9.91
N SER A 122 5.38 9.11 -10.55
CA SER A 122 6.49 8.43 -9.86
C SER A 122 7.62 9.39 -9.48
N LEU A 123 8.15 9.18 -8.27
CA LEU A 123 9.40 9.76 -7.80
C LEU A 123 10.58 8.92 -8.32
N PRO A 124 11.51 9.49 -9.11
CA PRO A 124 12.60 8.74 -9.75
C PRO A 124 13.65 8.24 -8.76
N GLU A 125 13.82 8.89 -7.61
CA GLU A 125 14.87 8.58 -6.65
C GLU A 125 14.66 7.27 -5.87
N LEU A 126 13.51 6.60 -5.99
CA LEU A 126 13.29 5.24 -5.45
C LEU A 126 13.82 4.13 -6.37
N GLY A 127 14.29 4.47 -7.56
CA GLY A 127 14.86 3.53 -8.52
C GLY A 127 14.00 3.30 -9.76
N ALA A 128 14.46 2.42 -10.64
CA ALA A 128 13.86 2.20 -11.95
C ALA A 128 12.43 1.62 -11.87
N GLY A 129 11.58 2.03 -12.81
CA GLY A 129 10.17 1.60 -12.90
C GLY A 129 9.21 2.71 -12.47
N GLY A 130 8.12 2.35 -11.79
CA GLY A 130 7.14 3.31 -11.31
C GLY A 130 6.35 2.83 -10.09
N SER A 131 5.64 3.78 -9.46
CA SER A 131 4.75 3.51 -8.33
C SER A 131 3.34 4.02 -8.62
N TRP A 132 2.33 3.28 -8.15
CA TRP A 132 0.94 3.67 -8.29
C TRP A 132 0.05 3.09 -7.20
N SER A 133 -1.03 3.79 -6.86
CA SER A 133 -2.08 3.26 -5.98
C SER A 133 -3.11 2.52 -6.83
N THR A 134 -3.11 1.21 -6.74
CA THR A 134 -3.92 0.30 -7.54
C THR A 134 -5.17 -0.15 -6.79
N CYS A 135 -6.21 -0.53 -7.54
CA CYS A 135 -7.43 -1.13 -6.99
C CYS A 135 -7.13 -2.44 -6.28
N MET A 136 -7.71 -2.63 -5.09
CA MET A 136 -7.62 -3.84 -4.28
C MET A 136 -8.79 -4.82 -4.46
N LEU A 137 -9.77 -4.51 -5.33
CA LEU A 137 -10.88 -5.42 -5.63
C LEU A 137 -10.39 -6.82 -6.00
N GLY A 138 -10.93 -7.84 -5.34
CA GLY A 138 -10.53 -9.24 -5.51
C GLY A 138 -9.29 -9.65 -4.70
N CYS A 139 -8.80 -8.79 -3.79
CA CYS A 139 -7.66 -9.15 -2.93
C CYS A 139 -7.97 -10.22 -1.87
N ASN A 140 -9.24 -10.58 -1.69
CA ASN A 140 -9.71 -11.61 -0.77
C ASN A 140 -9.81 -13.03 -1.35
N GLU A 141 -9.54 -13.20 -2.64
CA GLU A 141 -9.54 -14.50 -3.29
C GLU A 141 -8.29 -15.33 -2.97
N ASP A 142 -8.40 -16.66 -3.02
CA ASP A 142 -7.25 -17.57 -2.95
C ASP A 142 -6.45 -17.45 -4.25
N SER A 143 -5.31 -16.76 -4.16
CA SER A 143 -4.67 -15.95 -5.23
C SER A 143 -5.37 -14.62 -5.53
N PRO A 144 -4.86 -13.49 -5.00
CA PRO A 144 -5.45 -12.17 -5.20
C PRO A 144 -5.68 -11.82 -6.67
N GLN A 145 -6.86 -11.30 -6.97
CA GLN A 145 -7.29 -10.86 -8.30
C GLN A 145 -7.22 -9.32 -8.47
N ASP A 146 -6.53 -8.65 -7.55
CA ASP A 146 -6.34 -7.20 -7.59
C ASP A 146 -5.43 -6.76 -8.75
N VAL A 147 -5.42 -5.45 -9.01
CA VAL A 147 -4.70 -4.88 -10.16
C VAL A 147 -3.19 -5.09 -10.06
N ALA A 148 -2.62 -5.03 -8.85
CA ALA A 148 -1.19 -5.23 -8.63
C ALA A 148 -0.76 -6.63 -9.06
N HIS A 149 -1.49 -7.64 -8.59
CA HIS A 149 -1.19 -9.05 -8.83
C HIS A 149 -1.52 -9.47 -10.26
N VAL A 150 -2.64 -9.00 -10.83
CA VAL A 150 -3.11 -9.48 -12.13
C VAL A 150 -2.49 -8.73 -13.30
N GLN A 151 -2.62 -7.40 -13.33
CA GLN A 151 -2.21 -6.58 -14.47
C GLN A 151 -0.69 -6.35 -14.48
N PHE A 152 -0.13 -6.01 -13.33
CA PHE A 152 1.28 -5.68 -13.23
C PHE A 152 2.16 -6.85 -12.86
N LYS A 153 1.60 -7.98 -12.42
CA LYS A 153 2.38 -9.12 -11.89
C LYS A 153 3.40 -8.65 -10.86
N SER A 154 2.99 -7.70 -10.01
CA SER A 154 3.83 -7.03 -9.03
C SER A 154 3.36 -7.32 -7.62
N ARG A 155 4.31 -7.41 -6.69
CA ARG A 155 4.04 -7.32 -5.26
C ARG A 155 3.46 -5.95 -4.91
N ILE A 156 2.63 -5.94 -3.86
CA ILE A 156 2.24 -4.73 -3.17
C ILE A 156 3.37 -4.30 -2.21
N ALA A 157 3.81 -3.05 -2.29
CA ALA A 157 4.78 -2.51 -1.36
C ALA A 157 4.14 -2.26 0.01
N PHE A 158 2.96 -1.67 0.04
CA PHE A 158 2.10 -1.72 1.21
C PHE A 158 0.63 -1.54 0.82
N LYS A 159 -0.24 -2.19 1.57
CA LYS A 159 -1.70 -2.03 1.51
C LYS A 159 -2.15 -1.29 2.76
N LEU A 160 -2.96 -0.24 2.59
CA LEU A 160 -3.64 0.41 3.71
C LEU A 160 -4.94 -0.33 4.01
N VAL A 161 -5.11 -0.72 5.28
CA VAL A 161 -6.35 -1.34 5.76
C VAL A 161 -6.84 -0.63 7.02
N TRP A 162 -8.09 -0.14 6.98
CA TRP A 162 -8.74 0.46 8.15
C TRP A 162 -9.15 -0.59 9.19
N CYS A 163 -8.96 -0.28 10.47
CA CYS A 163 -9.13 -1.23 11.56
C CYS A 163 -10.54 -1.14 12.18
N PRO A 164 -11.31 -2.23 12.26
CA PRO A 164 -12.66 -2.20 12.82
C PRO A 164 -12.67 -2.02 14.34
N PRO A 165 -13.82 -1.70 14.95
CA PRO A 165 -15.09 -1.38 14.30
C PRO A 165 -15.33 0.12 14.13
N ASP A 166 -14.53 0.98 14.76
CA ASP A 166 -14.68 2.44 14.66
C ASP A 166 -13.96 3.01 13.43
N TYR A 167 -13.04 2.23 12.85
CA TYR A 167 -12.25 2.61 11.68
C TYR A 167 -11.42 3.87 11.90
N HIS A 168 -11.12 4.23 13.15
CA HIS A 168 -10.33 5.42 13.51
C HIS A 168 -8.83 5.21 13.32
N SER A 169 -8.40 3.95 13.20
CA SER A 169 -7.01 3.59 12.94
C SER A 169 -6.87 2.82 11.64
N PHE A 170 -5.67 2.83 11.07
CA PHE A 170 -5.31 1.97 9.96
C PHE A 170 -3.98 1.27 10.23
N VAL A 171 -3.77 0.15 9.55
CA VAL A 171 -2.48 -0.52 9.44
C VAL A 171 -2.01 -0.48 8.00
N LEU A 172 -0.69 -0.47 7.83
CA LEU A 172 -0.03 -0.79 6.57
C LEU A 172 0.48 -2.22 6.67
N VAL A 173 0.15 -3.03 5.67
CA VAL A 173 0.63 -4.42 5.58
C VAL A 173 1.39 -4.65 4.28
N ASP A 174 2.36 -5.56 4.31
CA ASP A 174 3.06 -6.00 3.09
C ASP A 174 2.18 -6.92 2.24
N ASP A 175 2.70 -7.30 1.07
CA ASP A 175 2.05 -8.24 0.15
C ASP A 175 1.64 -9.58 0.81
N LYS A 176 2.32 -10.00 1.88
CA LYS A 176 2.04 -11.24 2.62
C LYS A 176 1.08 -11.03 3.80
N GLY A 177 0.55 -9.83 3.99
CA GLY A 177 -0.31 -9.48 5.11
C GLY A 177 0.45 -9.28 6.43
N LYS A 178 1.77 -9.01 6.39
CA LYS A 178 2.55 -8.70 7.59
C LYS A 178 2.48 -7.22 7.91
N PHE A 179 2.38 -6.91 9.20
CA PHE A 179 2.42 -5.55 9.72
C PHE A 179 3.70 -4.80 9.28
N LEU A 180 3.53 -3.57 8.80
CA LEU A 180 4.61 -2.64 8.49
C LEU A 180 4.57 -1.40 9.40
N ALA A 181 3.41 -0.75 9.50
CA ALA A 181 3.21 0.45 10.31
C ALA A 181 1.71 0.64 10.62
N ALA A 182 1.37 1.61 11.48
CA ALA A 182 -0.01 1.97 11.79
C ALA A 182 -0.13 3.42 12.23
N GLY A 183 -1.35 3.94 12.16
CA GLY A 183 -1.68 5.32 12.53
C GLY A 183 -3.12 5.48 13.00
N GLN A 184 -3.38 6.58 13.70
CA GLN A 184 -4.70 7.05 14.16
C GLN A 184 -4.94 8.48 13.66
N PRO A 185 -5.08 8.66 12.33
CA PRO A 185 -5.17 9.97 11.72
C PRO A 185 -6.44 10.70 12.13
N ARG A 186 -6.40 12.02 12.04
CA ARG A 186 -7.53 12.92 12.33
C ARG A 186 -7.74 13.88 11.16
N GLY A 187 -8.71 14.79 11.28
CA GLY A 187 -8.90 15.87 10.31
C GLY A 187 -10.16 15.74 9.46
N GLY A 188 -10.57 16.85 8.84
CA GLY A 188 -11.84 16.95 8.11
C GLY A 188 -11.85 16.26 6.75
N MET A 189 -10.66 15.96 6.19
CA MET A 189 -10.50 15.31 4.88
C MET A 189 -10.35 13.78 4.99
N LEU A 190 -10.48 13.23 6.19
CA LEU A 190 -10.46 11.79 6.44
C LEU A 190 -11.56 11.08 5.62
N PRO A 191 -11.30 9.90 5.01
CA PRO A 191 -12.33 9.17 4.28
C PRO A 191 -13.53 8.87 5.19
N SER A 192 -14.74 8.91 4.61
CA SER A 192 -15.96 8.66 5.39
C SER A 192 -15.90 7.29 6.07
N MET A 193 -16.63 7.15 7.18
CA MET A 193 -16.70 5.87 7.89
C MET A 193 -17.13 4.73 6.97
N ASP A 194 -18.06 4.98 6.04
CA ASP A 194 -18.52 3.97 5.07
C ASP A 194 -17.42 3.50 4.13
N LEU A 195 -16.56 4.41 3.63
CA LEU A 195 -15.42 4.05 2.78
C LEU A 195 -14.38 3.25 3.57
N ARG A 196 -14.10 3.65 4.81
CA ARG A 196 -13.15 2.93 5.68
C ARG A 196 -13.66 1.54 6.04
N ALA A 197 -14.96 1.41 6.33
CA ALA A 197 -15.60 0.12 6.56
C ALA A 197 -15.62 -0.73 5.28
N SER A 198 -15.88 -0.12 4.12
CA SER A 198 -15.85 -0.80 2.81
C SER A 198 -14.46 -1.36 2.49
N ASN A 199 -13.41 -0.57 2.74
CA ASN A 199 -12.02 -1.01 2.61
C ASN A 199 -11.72 -2.25 3.46
N PHE A 200 -12.13 -2.26 4.74
CA PHE A 200 -11.96 -3.44 5.58
C PHE A 200 -12.75 -4.64 5.05
N ARG A 201 -14.01 -4.44 4.62
CA ARG A 201 -14.83 -5.52 4.03
C ARG A 201 -14.16 -6.18 2.84
N MET A 202 -13.43 -5.43 2.00
CA MET A 202 -12.72 -5.99 0.84
C MET A 202 -11.59 -6.96 1.23
N VAL A 203 -11.04 -6.87 2.44
CA VAL A 203 -9.97 -7.77 2.90
C VAL A 203 -10.47 -8.94 3.74
N GLN A 204 -11.75 -9.01 4.09
CA GLN A 204 -12.26 -10.07 4.95
C GLN A 204 -12.09 -11.46 4.32
N GLY A 205 -11.72 -12.44 5.14
CA GLY A 205 -11.38 -13.79 4.69
C GLY A 205 -10.02 -13.91 4.01
N SER A 206 -9.25 -12.81 3.89
CA SER A 206 -7.96 -12.79 3.20
C SER A 206 -6.78 -12.79 4.17
N ARG A 207 -5.57 -12.94 3.60
CA ARG A 207 -4.31 -12.78 4.35
C ARG A 207 -4.11 -11.39 4.96
N TYR A 208 -4.85 -10.37 4.50
CA TYR A 208 -4.74 -8.99 4.99
C TYR A 208 -5.67 -8.69 6.17
N GLU A 209 -6.56 -9.60 6.56
CA GLU A 209 -7.57 -9.38 7.62
C GLU A 209 -6.99 -9.43 9.04
N ARG A 210 -6.02 -10.31 9.29
CA ARG A 210 -5.60 -10.61 10.68
C ARG A 210 -4.99 -9.41 11.41
N VAL A 211 -4.05 -8.73 10.77
CA VAL A 211 -3.30 -7.61 11.38
C VAL A 211 -4.20 -6.45 11.82
N PRO A 212 -5.15 -5.93 11.01
CA PRO A 212 -6.05 -4.86 11.46
C PRO A 212 -6.94 -5.28 12.64
N LEU A 213 -7.39 -6.55 12.70
CA LEU A 213 -8.15 -7.07 13.85
C LEU A 213 -7.30 -7.09 15.13
N GLU A 214 -6.08 -7.65 15.06
CA GLU A 214 -5.16 -7.69 16.20
C GLU A 214 -4.78 -6.28 16.67
N TYR A 215 -4.58 -5.35 15.74
CA TYR A 215 -4.24 -3.97 16.07
C TYR A 215 -5.41 -3.25 16.77
N ALA A 216 -6.63 -3.42 16.26
CA ALA A 216 -7.83 -2.86 16.89
C ALA A 216 -8.04 -3.37 18.32
N GLU A 217 -7.85 -4.67 18.54
CA GLU A 217 -7.95 -5.27 19.88
C GLU A 217 -6.92 -4.65 20.84
N ARG A 218 -5.66 -4.51 20.40
CA ARG A 218 -4.62 -3.87 21.21
C ARG A 218 -4.97 -2.43 21.55
N CYS A 219 -5.39 -1.63 20.58
CA CYS A 219 -5.79 -0.24 20.84
C CYS A 219 -6.88 -0.13 21.90
N ARG A 220 -7.83 -1.08 21.94
CA ARG A 220 -8.87 -1.10 22.98
C ARG A 220 -8.32 -1.43 24.36
N LEU A 221 -7.40 -2.38 24.44
CA LEU A 221 -6.79 -2.79 25.71
C LEU A 221 -5.93 -1.68 26.34
N PHE A 222 -5.29 -0.83 25.51
CA PHE A 222 -4.49 0.31 25.98
C PHE A 222 -5.29 1.60 26.27
N VAL A 223 -6.60 1.61 26.02
CA VAL A 223 -7.50 2.73 26.37
C VAL A 223 -8.18 2.50 27.74
N GLY A 224 -7.76 1.47 28.48
CA GLY A 224 -8.05 1.33 29.91
C GLY A 224 -7.30 2.38 30.77
N PRO A 225 -7.77 2.72 31.98
CA PRO A 225 -7.25 3.83 32.79
C PRO A 225 -5.82 3.65 33.36
N GLU A 226 -5.05 2.67 32.93
CA GLU A 226 -3.70 2.43 33.45
C GLU A 226 -2.62 2.72 32.39
N ARG A 227 -1.74 3.65 32.77
CA ARG A 227 -0.64 4.23 32.00
C ARG A 227 0.22 3.18 31.28
N LEU A 228 0.54 3.49 30.04
CA LEU A 228 1.78 3.08 29.37
C LEU A 228 2.97 3.75 30.07
N GLU A 229 3.43 3.20 31.19
CA GLU A 229 4.80 3.38 31.66
C GLU A 229 5.64 2.17 31.22
N GLY A 230 6.72 2.49 30.49
CA GLY A 230 7.73 1.54 30.05
C GLY A 230 7.45 1.01 28.65
N PHE A 231 8.30 1.37 27.69
CA PHE A 231 9.20 0.42 27.04
C PHE A 231 10.15 1.21 26.11
N SER A 232 11.37 1.42 26.60
CA SER A 232 12.59 1.67 25.83
C SER A 232 13.10 0.39 25.19
#